data_AF-A0A1B8FDQ5-F1
#
_entry.id   AF-A0A1B8FDQ5-F1
#
_cell.length_a   1.000
_cell.length_b   1.000
_cell.length_c   1.000
_cell.angle_alpha   90.00
_cell.angle_beta   90.00
_cell.angle_gamma   90.00
#
_symmetry.space_group_name_H-M   'P 1'
#
loop_
_entity.id
_entity.type
_entity.pdbx_description
1 polymer ?
#
loop_
_entity_poly.entity_id
_entity_poly.type
_entity_poly.pdbx_seq_one_letter_code
_entity_poly.pdbx_strand_id
1 'polypeptide(L)'
;MKLKRARDPHLEAELIAQKAQAKEAQVARQATNQVCRQLRGLGVEARKQERLRKKRVRALTQAGNPIPPEDQDPIPDPEAGLEAGSEASSELELEPSFEPASEPGSQPSFELELEPGSRLAFELQRRPGLVTGAGDWGLYGG
;
A
#
# COMPACT_ATOMS: atom_id res chain seq x y z
N MET A 1 3.91 -8.34 66.15
CA MET A 1 3.82 -6.94 65.69
C MET A 1 3.57 -6.94 64.19
N LYS A 2 2.53 -6.25 63.70
CA LYS A 2 2.23 -6.18 62.26
C LYS A 2 3.02 -5.00 61.67
N LEU A 3 4.10 -5.27 60.94
CA LEU A 3 4.80 -4.26 60.14
C LEU A 3 3.82 -3.77 59.06
N LYS A 4 3.37 -2.52 59.14
CA LYS A 4 2.69 -1.87 58.03
C LYS A 4 3.76 -1.60 56.97
N ARG A 5 3.69 -2.28 55.83
CA ARG A 5 4.52 -1.92 54.66
C ARG A 5 4.18 -0.47 54.30
N ALA A 6 5.14 0.44 54.46
CA ALA A 6 5.03 1.78 53.91
C ALA A 6 4.90 1.66 52.39
N ARG A 7 4.01 2.43 51.78
CA ARG A 7 3.93 2.51 50.31
C ARG A 7 5.10 3.35 49.84
N ASP A 8 5.85 2.83 48.88
CA ASP A 8 6.98 3.55 48.30
C ASP A 8 6.45 4.67 47.38
N PRO A 9 6.63 5.95 47.74
CA PRO A 9 6.06 7.07 46.99
C PRO A 9 6.62 7.17 45.56
N HIS A 10 7.80 6.60 45.32
CA HIS A 10 8.41 6.53 43.99
C HIS A 10 7.61 5.67 43.01
N LEU A 11 7.11 4.51 43.46
CA LEU A 11 6.30 3.62 42.61
C LEU A 11 4.94 4.25 42.26
N GLU A 12 4.36 5.03 43.18
CA GLU A 12 3.12 5.77 42.91
C GLU A 12 3.36 6.92 41.91
N ALA A 13 4.47 7.64 42.03
CA ALA A 13 4.85 8.69 41.10
C ALA A 13 5.14 8.16 39.69
N GLU A 14 5.86 7.04 39.57
CA GLU A 14 6.13 6.38 38.29
C GLU A 14 4.83 5.92 37.61
N LEU A 15 3.90 5.33 38.37
CA LEU A 15 2.61 4.90 37.86
C LEU A 15 1.75 6.07 37.37
N ILE A 16 1.82 7.23 38.03
CA ILE A 16 1.13 8.45 37.58
C ILE A 16 1.78 8.97 36.28
N ALA A 17 3.12 9.00 36.21
CA ALA A 17 3.85 9.42 35.00
C ALA A 17 3.53 8.50 33.80
N GLN A 18 3.52 7.19 33.99
CA GLN A 18 3.15 6.22 32.95
C GLN A 18 1.71 6.42 32.47
N LYS A 19 0.77 6.70 33.38
CA LYS A 19 -0.62 6.99 33.01
C LYS A 19 -0.76 8.30 32.24
N ALA A 20 0.05 9.32 32.56
CA ALA A 20 0.09 10.56 31.80
C ALA A 20 0.63 10.30 30.37
N GLN A 21 1.77 9.63 30.25
CA GLN A 21 2.35 9.25 28.96
C GLN A 21 1.41 8.39 28.12
N ALA A 22 0.71 7.42 28.72
CA ALA A 22 -0.25 6.57 28.02
C ALA A 22 -1.43 7.39 27.44
N LYS A 23 -1.91 8.40 28.16
CA LYS A 23 -2.97 9.29 27.66
C LYS A 23 -2.48 10.18 26.53
N GLU A 24 -1.27 10.73 26.64
CA GLU A 24 -0.66 11.52 25.57
C GLU A 24 -0.48 10.68 24.30
N ALA A 25 0.05 9.46 24.43
CA ALA A 25 0.18 8.52 23.31
C ALA A 25 -1.19 8.13 22.71
N GLN A 26 -2.23 7.98 23.54
CA GLN A 26 -3.57 7.69 23.06
C GLN A 26 -4.15 8.86 22.25
N VAL A 27 -3.98 10.09 22.72
CA VAL A 27 -4.43 11.29 21.99
C VAL A 27 -3.68 11.42 20.67
N ALA A 28 -2.36 11.22 20.66
CA ALA A 28 -1.55 11.22 19.45
C ALA A 28 -2.06 10.17 18.44
N ARG A 29 -2.31 8.93 18.88
CA ARG A 29 -2.88 7.86 18.03
C ARG A 29 -4.27 8.20 17.50
N GLN A 30 -5.10 8.86 18.31
CA GLN A 30 -6.43 9.29 17.84
C GLN A 30 -6.31 10.36 16.76
N ALA A 31 -5.42 11.34 16.95
CA ALA A 31 -5.18 12.39 15.96
C ALA A 31 -4.67 11.81 14.64
N THR A 32 -3.67 10.90 14.68
CA THR A 32 -3.16 10.26 13.46
C THR A 32 -4.23 9.43 12.75
N ASN A 33 -5.01 8.65 13.50
CA ASN A 33 -6.09 7.85 12.91
C ASN A 33 -7.19 8.72 12.28
N GLN A 34 -7.48 9.89 12.84
CA GLN A 34 -8.43 10.84 12.23
C GLN A 34 -7.90 11.35 10.90
N VAL A 35 -6.63 11.75 10.83
CA VAL A 35 -5.98 12.19 9.59
C VAL A 35 -5.97 11.06 8.55
N CYS A 36 -5.61 9.84 8.93
CA CYS A 36 -5.63 8.68 8.03
C CYS A 36 -7.02 8.40 7.45
N ARG A 37 -8.08 8.57 8.24
CA ARG A 37 -9.47 8.41 7.75
C ARG A 37 -9.83 9.49 6.74
N GLN A 38 -9.43 10.74 6.98
CA GLN A 38 -9.69 11.84 6.05
C GLN A 38 -8.96 11.60 4.72
N LEU A 39 -7.68 11.21 4.78
CA LEU A 39 -6.87 10.93 3.59
C LEU A 39 -7.40 9.74 2.79
N ARG A 40 -7.86 8.67 3.46
CA ARG A 40 -8.56 7.55 2.80
C ARG A 40 -9.81 8.00 2.05
N GLY A 41 -10.61 8.88 2.65
CA GLY A 41 -11.79 9.47 2.02
C GLY A 41 -11.43 10.23 0.74
N LEU A 42 -10.46 11.13 0.83
CA LEU A 42 -9.96 11.91 -0.31
C LEU A 42 -9.35 11.01 -1.39
N GLY A 43 -8.63 9.95 -1.01
CA GLY A 43 -8.05 8.99 -1.96
C GLY A 43 -9.10 8.19 -2.72
N VAL A 44 -10.23 7.86 -2.08
CA VAL A 44 -11.37 7.24 -2.78
C VAL A 44 -11.96 8.19 -3.82
N GLU A 45 -12.10 9.48 -3.49
CA GLU A 45 -12.60 10.49 -4.41
C GLU A 45 -11.65 10.69 -5.59
N ALA A 46 -10.34 10.83 -5.34
CA ALA A 46 -9.31 10.94 -6.36
C ALA A 46 -9.33 9.73 -7.32
N ARG A 47 -9.42 8.49 -6.80
CA ARG A 47 -9.54 7.27 -7.62
C ARG A 47 -10.81 7.23 -8.46
N LYS A 48 -11.94 7.72 -7.93
CA LYS A 48 -13.19 7.83 -8.71
C LYS A 48 -13.04 8.85 -9.83
N GLN A 49 -12.47 10.01 -9.54
CA GLN A 49 -12.21 11.04 -10.54
C GLN A 49 -11.25 10.53 -11.62
N GLU A 50 -10.17 9.85 -11.25
CA GLU A 50 -9.22 9.28 -12.22
C GLU A 50 -9.88 8.22 -13.11
N ARG A 51 -10.79 7.40 -12.57
CA ARG A 51 -11.58 6.46 -13.37
C ARG A 51 -12.47 7.20 -14.38
N LEU A 52 -13.07 8.33 -14.00
CA LEU A 52 -13.87 9.15 -14.91
C LEU A 52 -13.01 9.83 -15.97
N ARG A 53 -11.85 10.40 -15.60
CA ARG A 53 -10.84 10.95 -16.51
C ARG A 53 -10.47 9.92 -17.58
N LYS A 54 -10.05 8.73 -17.16
CA LYS A 54 -9.70 7.63 -18.08
C LYS A 54 -10.84 7.25 -19.03
N LYS A 55 -12.09 7.27 -18.55
CA LYS A 55 -13.26 7.02 -19.41
C LYS A 55 -13.46 8.12 -20.45
N ARG A 56 -13.37 9.39 -20.06
CA ARG A 56 -13.46 10.54 -20.97
C ARG A 56 -12.36 10.52 -22.02
N VAL A 57 -11.11 10.32 -21.59
CA VAL A 57 -9.94 10.21 -22.48
C VAL A 57 -10.14 9.10 -23.51
N ARG A 58 -10.58 7.91 -23.08
CA ARG A 58 -10.85 6.79 -24.01
C ARG A 58 -11.94 7.14 -25.03
N ALA A 59 -13.03 7.77 -24.59
CA ALA A 59 -14.12 8.17 -25.48
C ALA A 59 -13.67 9.22 -26.51
N LEU A 60 -12.90 10.23 -26.09
CA LEU A 60 -12.36 11.25 -26.99
C LEU A 60 -11.37 10.66 -27.99
N THR A 61 -10.47 9.81 -27.52
CA THR A 61 -9.50 9.10 -28.36
C THR A 61 -10.24 8.24 -29.40
N GLN A 62 -11.29 7.53 -29.00
CA GLN A 62 -12.10 6.72 -29.90
C GLN A 62 -12.87 7.56 -30.93
N ALA A 63 -13.31 8.76 -30.54
CA ALA A 63 -13.96 9.71 -31.45
C ALA A 63 -12.97 10.47 -32.35
N GLY A 64 -11.66 10.32 -32.15
CA GLY A 64 -10.62 11.11 -32.84
C GLY A 64 -10.57 12.57 -32.39
N ASN A 65 -11.17 12.90 -31.25
CA ASN A 65 -11.20 14.25 -30.70
C ASN A 65 -9.95 14.50 -29.84
N PRO A 66 -9.40 15.72 -29.86
CA PRO A 66 -8.29 16.07 -28.98
C PRO A 66 -8.70 16.02 -27.51
N ILE A 67 -7.78 15.59 -26.64
CA ILE A 67 -7.99 15.50 -25.20
C ILE A 67 -7.90 16.91 -24.59
N PRO A 68 -8.90 17.35 -23.80
CA PRO A 68 -8.86 18.65 -23.15
C PRO A 68 -7.73 18.71 -22.12
N PRO A 69 -7.16 19.90 -21.85
CA PRO A 69 -6.01 20.06 -20.95
C PRO A 69 -6.24 19.48 -19.54
N GLU A 70 -7.47 19.55 -19.03
CA GLU A 70 -7.84 19.02 -17.70
C GLU A 70 -7.72 17.49 -17.61
N ASP A 71 -7.82 16.78 -18.74
CA ASP A 71 -7.75 15.33 -18.81
C ASP A 71 -6.37 14.84 -19.31
N GLN A 72 -5.39 15.72 -19.48
CA GLN A 72 -4.02 15.35 -19.87
C GLN A 72 -3.25 14.74 -18.69
N ASP A 73 -3.35 15.36 -17.51
CA ASP A 73 -2.59 14.95 -16.33
C ASP A 73 -3.35 13.96 -15.44
N PRO A 74 -2.69 12.89 -14.95
CA PRO A 74 -3.30 11.94 -14.03
C PRO A 74 -3.61 12.61 -12.69
N ILE A 75 -4.77 12.28 -12.11
CA ILE A 75 -5.16 12.81 -10.81
C ILE A 75 -4.38 12.07 -9.71
N PRO A 76 -3.57 12.77 -8.91
CA PRO A 76 -2.77 12.15 -7.86
C PRO A 76 -3.66 11.63 -6.72
N ASP A 77 -3.34 10.44 -6.20
CA ASP A 77 -4.02 9.87 -5.03
C ASP A 77 -3.30 10.34 -3.75
N PRO A 78 -3.94 11.13 -2.87
CA PRO A 78 -3.33 11.60 -1.63
C PRO A 78 -2.98 10.47 -0.65
N GLU A 79 -3.58 9.27 -0.79
CA GLU A 79 -3.23 8.11 0.05
C GLU A 79 -1.91 7.46 -0.39
N ALA A 80 -1.53 7.57 -1.68
CA ALA A 80 -0.36 6.88 -2.22
C ALA A 80 0.97 7.34 -1.59
N GLY A 81 1.05 8.58 -1.12
CA GLY A 81 2.23 9.11 -0.41
C GLY A 81 2.39 8.58 1.02
N LEU A 82 1.33 8.10 1.66
CA LEU A 82 1.37 7.60 3.04
C LEU A 82 1.94 6.18 3.11
N GLU A 83 1.57 5.33 2.15
CA GLU A 83 2.09 3.96 2.05
C GLU A 83 3.60 4.00 1.77
N ALA A 84 4.05 4.88 0.85
CA ALA A 84 5.46 5.05 0.55
C ALA A 84 6.28 5.67 1.71
N GLY A 85 5.70 6.59 2.48
CA GLY A 85 6.39 7.24 3.61
C GLY A 85 6.51 6.35 4.86
N SER A 86 5.63 5.36 5.01
CA SER A 86 5.66 4.45 6.15
C SER A 86 6.72 3.34 6.00
N GLU A 87 7.08 2.96 4.77
CA GLU A 87 8.23 2.07 4.52
C GLU A 87 9.56 2.86 4.56
N ALA A 88 9.61 4.09 4.05
CA ALA A 88 10.83 4.89 4.00
C ALA A 88 11.35 5.39 5.36
N SER A 89 10.53 5.37 6.42
CA SER A 89 10.94 5.86 7.75
C SER A 89 11.67 4.83 8.62
N SER A 90 11.82 3.58 8.16
CA SER A 90 12.53 2.53 8.89
C SER A 90 13.91 2.18 8.30
N GLU A 91 14.31 2.81 7.19
CA GLU A 91 15.54 2.49 6.44
C GLU A 91 16.50 3.70 6.33
N LEU A 92 16.45 4.60 7.31
CA LEU A 92 17.52 5.59 7.52
C LEU A 92 18.34 5.20 8.76
N GLU A 93 18.85 3.97 8.75
CA GLU A 93 20.05 3.62 9.51
C GLU A 93 21.25 4.32 8.83
N LEU A 94 21.80 5.30 9.52
CA LEU A 94 23.23 5.58 9.59
C LEU A 94 24.00 5.52 8.26
N GLU A 95 24.14 6.66 7.59
CA GLU A 95 25.25 6.90 6.66
C GLU A 95 26.44 7.50 7.45
N PRO A 96 27.41 6.71 7.94
CA PRO A 96 28.73 7.24 8.22
C PRO A 96 29.47 7.42 6.89
N SER A 97 29.73 8.68 6.55
CA SER A 97 30.81 9.19 5.70
C SER A 97 31.80 8.12 5.21
N PHE A 98 31.73 7.77 3.93
CA PHE A 98 32.88 7.29 3.17
C PHE A 98 32.94 8.00 1.81
N GLU A 99 34.08 8.62 1.56
CA GLU A 99 34.42 9.38 0.35
C GLU A 99 34.33 8.49 -0.91
N PRO A 100 33.78 8.97 -2.05
CA PRO A 100 33.87 8.24 -3.30
C PRO A 100 35.25 8.48 -3.93
N ALA A 101 36.20 7.59 -3.66
CA ALA A 101 37.40 7.46 -4.45
C ALA A 101 37.31 6.19 -5.31
N SER A 102 37.24 6.35 -6.63
CA SER A 102 37.78 5.47 -7.70
C SER A 102 36.81 5.22 -8.86
N GLU A 103 37.11 5.92 -9.97
CA GLU A 103 36.99 5.63 -11.40
C GLU A 103 35.96 4.62 -11.98
N PRO A 104 35.26 4.97 -13.08
CA PRO A 104 34.32 4.09 -13.76
C PRO A 104 35.04 3.18 -14.76
N GLY A 105 34.97 1.86 -14.56
CA GLY A 105 35.52 0.91 -15.52
C GLY A 105 34.93 -0.47 -15.37
N SER A 106 33.72 -0.68 -15.90
CA SER A 106 33.22 -2.02 -16.25
C SER A 106 31.98 -1.90 -17.13
N GLN A 107 32.18 -1.99 -18.44
CA GLN A 107 31.12 -2.34 -19.38
C GLN A 107 30.84 -3.85 -19.22
N PRO A 108 29.60 -4.31 -18.97
CA PRO A 108 29.24 -5.69 -19.25
C PRO A 108 28.74 -5.75 -20.69
N SER A 109 29.63 -6.13 -21.60
CA SER A 109 29.28 -6.64 -22.92
C SER A 109 28.51 -7.96 -22.76
N PHE A 110 27.18 -7.91 -22.94
CA PHE A 110 26.37 -9.10 -23.15
C PHE A 110 25.65 -8.96 -24.50
N GLU A 111 26.20 -9.61 -25.52
CA GLU A 111 25.53 -9.83 -26.80
C GLU A 111 24.38 -10.82 -26.57
N LEU A 112 23.15 -10.30 -26.48
CA LEU A 112 21.94 -11.12 -26.43
C LEU A 112 21.30 -11.09 -27.82
N GLU A 113 21.89 -11.82 -28.76
CA GLU A 113 21.20 -12.24 -29.98
C GLU A 113 20.03 -13.15 -29.57
N LEU A 114 18.83 -12.57 -29.44
CA LEU A 114 17.59 -13.32 -29.32
C LEU A 114 16.78 -13.14 -30.61
N GLU A 115 16.93 -14.12 -31.49
CA GLU A 115 16.12 -14.36 -32.68
C GLU A 115 14.60 -14.13 -32.41
N PRO A 116 13.86 -13.45 -33.32
CA PRO A 116 12.44 -13.15 -33.16
C PRO A 116 11.59 -14.36 -33.58
N GLY A 117 11.68 -15.46 -32.83
CA GLY A 117 11.16 -16.76 -33.25
C GLY A 117 10.30 -17.53 -32.24
N SER A 118 10.09 -17.04 -31.02
CA SER A 118 9.34 -17.80 -29.99
C SER A 118 7.82 -17.62 -30.11
N ARG A 119 7.28 -18.05 -31.26
CA ARG A 119 5.90 -18.57 -31.38
C ARG A 119 5.91 -20.04 -30.95
N LEU A 120 5.91 -20.31 -29.65
CA LEU A 120 5.66 -21.63 -29.08
C LEU A 120 4.56 -21.46 -28.03
N ALA A 121 3.28 -21.56 -28.38
CA ALA A 121 2.60 -22.84 -28.61
C ALA A 121 2.91 -23.87 -27.51
N PHE A 122 2.63 -23.52 -26.25
CA PHE A 122 2.37 -24.51 -25.21
C PHE A 122 0.87 -24.81 -25.21
N GLU A 123 0.46 -25.59 -26.21
CA GLU A 123 -0.82 -26.30 -26.23
C GLU A 123 -0.77 -27.53 -25.31
N LEU A 124 -1.95 -27.95 -24.83
CA LEU A 124 -2.27 -29.30 -24.35
C LEU A 124 -1.58 -29.76 -23.05
N GLN A 125 -2.30 -29.63 -21.93
CA GLN A 125 -3.02 -30.76 -21.32
C GLN A 125 -3.51 -30.40 -19.91
N ARG A 126 -4.75 -29.89 -19.81
CA ARG A 126 -5.66 -30.14 -18.67
C ARG A 126 -7.06 -29.58 -18.95
N ARG A 127 -7.86 -30.36 -19.67
CA ARG A 127 -9.34 -30.38 -19.58
C ARG A 127 -9.79 -31.82 -19.90
N PRO A 128 -10.97 -32.32 -19.47
CA PRO A 128 -12.11 -31.62 -18.86
C PRO A 128 -12.66 -32.29 -17.58
N GLY A 129 -13.44 -31.54 -16.79
CA GLY A 129 -14.23 -32.06 -15.68
C GLY A 129 -15.56 -31.34 -15.58
N LEU A 130 -16.36 -31.43 -16.64
CA LEU A 130 -17.75 -30.99 -16.66
C LEU A 130 -18.56 -32.02 -15.86
N VAL A 131 -18.86 -31.75 -14.58
CA VAL A 131 -19.94 -32.43 -13.87
C VAL A 131 -21.15 -31.50 -13.88
N THR A 132 -22.02 -31.72 -14.84
CA THR A 132 -23.41 -31.28 -14.77
C THR A 132 -24.10 -32.13 -13.72
N GLY A 133 -24.42 -31.54 -12.57
CA GLY A 133 -25.21 -32.16 -11.51
C GLY A 133 -26.42 -31.28 -11.18
N ALA A 134 -27.41 -31.27 -12.08
CA ALA A 134 -28.78 -30.94 -11.70
C ALA A 134 -29.28 -32.09 -10.82
N GLY A 135 -29.57 -31.81 -9.56
CA GLY A 135 -29.97 -32.82 -8.59
C GLY A 135 -30.56 -32.15 -7.35
N ASP A 136 -31.85 -31.86 -7.42
CA ASP A 136 -32.81 -32.27 -6.40
C ASP A 136 -32.43 -31.99 -4.93
N TRP A 137 -32.70 -30.77 -4.45
CA TRP A 137 -32.80 -30.51 -3.01
C TRP A 137 -34.17 -30.97 -2.53
N GLY A 138 -34.28 -32.29 -2.40
CA GLY A 138 -35.37 -32.95 -1.70
C GLY A 138 -35.46 -32.48 -0.25
N LEU A 139 -36.71 -32.28 0.16
CA LEU A 139 -37.23 -32.35 1.51
C LEU A 139 -36.32 -33.14 2.49
N TYR A 140 -36.01 -32.56 3.65
CA TYR A 140 -36.36 -33.09 4.98
C TYR A 140 -35.67 -32.31 6.11
N GLY A 141 -36.40 -32.18 7.23
CA GLY A 141 -35.94 -31.58 8.50
C GLY A 141 -37.13 -30.82 9.12
N GLY A 142 -38.05 -31.44 9.86
CA GLY A 142 -37.82 -32.53 10.82
C GLY A 142 -37.51 -31.91 12.16
#